data_AF-A0AAJ0HTQ9-F1
#
_entry.id   AF-A0AAJ0HTQ9-F1
#
_cell.length_a   1.000
_cell.length_b   1.000
_cell.length_c   1.000
_cell.angle_alpha   90.00
_cell.angle_beta   90.00
_cell.angle_gamma   90.00
#
_symmetry.space_group_name_H-M   'P 1'
#
loop_
_entity.id
_entity.type
_entity.pdbx_description
1 polymer ?
#
loop_
_entity_poly.entity_id
_entity_poly.type
_entity_poly.pdbx_seq_one_letter_code
_entity_poly.pdbx_strand_id
1 'polypeptide(L)'
;MKLALNNEPSLGDRAKIAHSVEARPPFLDHIFSEYVNGLPPSLKLGYAPDKSGEERDQGPYWKKDSDVLRNILSEKWVLREAGEPFVAQKLYERKKHLYMALTRWPKEGPMHTKLREICTREAVEKLGFVDNDVIENALSRGFGDDADLQSSRQLLVVGAWITIGERFGVKTAKLGG
;
A
#
# COMPACT_ATOMS: atom_id res chain seq x y z
N MET A 1 11.81 -6.32 -19.89
CA MET A 1 10.37 -6.12 -19.60
C MET A 1 10.20 -6.06 -18.09
N LYS A 2 10.20 -4.85 -17.50
CA LYS A 2 9.99 -4.65 -16.05
C LYS A 2 8.50 -4.70 -15.77
N LEU A 3 7.99 -5.83 -15.29
CA LEU A 3 6.66 -5.91 -14.69
C LEU A 3 6.72 -5.17 -13.35
N ALA A 4 6.46 -3.86 -13.39
CA ALA A 4 6.05 -3.12 -12.21
C ALA A 4 4.66 -3.63 -11.83
N LEU A 5 4.62 -4.70 -11.02
CA LEU A 5 3.41 -5.08 -10.30
C LEU A 5 3.11 -3.93 -9.35
N ASN A 6 2.20 -3.05 -9.79
CA ASN A 6 1.53 -2.11 -8.91
C ASN A 6 0.75 -2.96 -7.89
N ASN A 7 1.36 -3.20 -6.74
CA ASN A 7 0.75 -3.86 -5.58
C ASN A 7 -0.37 -2.95 -5.06
N GLU A 8 -1.56 -3.15 -5.59
CA GLU A 8 -2.80 -2.61 -5.04
C GLU A 8 -3.04 -3.29 -3.67
N PRO A 9 -3.36 -2.54 -2.61
CA PRO A 9 -3.84 -3.16 -1.37
C PRO A 9 -5.17 -3.83 -1.69
N SER A 10 -5.22 -5.15 -1.67
CA SER A 10 -6.42 -5.98 -1.83
C SER A 10 -7.45 -5.81 -0.70
N LEU A 11 -7.43 -4.68 0.01
CA LEU A 11 -8.24 -4.36 1.20
C LEU A 11 -9.70 -4.06 0.89
N GLY A 12 -10.06 -3.90 -0.38
CA GLY A 12 -11.42 -3.55 -0.79
C GLY A 12 -12.38 -4.73 -0.71
N ASP A 13 -12.63 -5.36 -1.85
CA ASP A 13 -13.80 -6.23 -1.98
C ASP A 13 -13.54 -7.67 -1.54
N ARG A 14 -12.36 -8.21 -1.83
CA ARG A 14 -12.03 -9.61 -1.48
C ARG A 14 -12.11 -9.86 0.02
N ALA A 15 -11.59 -8.93 0.83
CA ALA A 15 -11.62 -9.04 2.27
C ALA A 15 -13.06 -9.00 2.83
N LYS A 16 -13.96 -8.22 2.21
CA LYS A 16 -15.33 -8.05 2.70
C LYS A 16 -16.23 -9.19 2.26
N ILE A 17 -16.11 -9.62 1.00
CA ILE A 17 -16.84 -10.76 0.44
C ILE A 17 -16.52 -12.04 1.21
N ALA A 18 -15.26 -12.22 1.65
CA ALA A 18 -14.86 -13.36 2.49
C ALA A 18 -15.63 -13.44 3.82
N HIS A 19 -16.23 -12.34 4.27
CA HIS A 19 -17.03 -12.25 5.49
C HIS A 19 -18.51 -11.95 5.22
N SER A 20 -18.99 -12.15 3.98
CA SER A 20 -20.37 -11.84 3.57
C SER A 20 -20.78 -10.39 3.85
N VAL A 21 -19.81 -9.47 3.85
CA VAL A 21 -20.05 -8.03 4.00
C VAL A 21 -19.98 -7.36 2.64
N GLU A 22 -21.03 -6.62 2.28
CA GLU A 22 -21.06 -5.77 1.09
C GLU A 22 -20.53 -4.37 1.45
N ALA A 23 -19.54 -3.86 0.73
CA ALA A 23 -19.22 -2.44 0.77
C ALA A 23 -19.66 -1.74 -0.49
N ARG A 24 -20.20 -0.54 -0.31
CA ARG A 24 -20.56 0.38 -1.38
C ARG A 24 -19.61 1.58 -1.31
N PRO A 25 -18.64 1.72 -2.22
CA PRO A 25 -17.75 2.87 -2.23
C PRO A 25 -18.45 4.08 -2.92
N PRO A 26 -19.06 5.02 -2.16
CA PRO A 26 -19.90 6.07 -2.77
C PRO A 26 -19.11 7.01 -3.70
N PHE A 27 -17.82 7.21 -3.43
CA PHE A 27 -16.94 8.04 -4.24
C PHE A 27 -16.58 7.45 -5.61
N LEU A 28 -16.90 6.17 -5.85
CA LEU A 28 -16.69 5.50 -7.14
C LEU A 28 -17.98 5.37 -7.96
N ASP A 29 -19.04 6.10 -7.58
CA ASP A 29 -20.22 6.19 -8.43
C ASP A 29 -19.90 6.88 -9.77
N HIS A 30 -20.46 6.35 -10.85
CA HIS A 30 -20.22 6.82 -12.21
C HIS A 30 -20.73 8.25 -12.45
N ILE A 31 -21.92 8.60 -11.95
CA ILE A 31 -22.51 9.95 -12.13
C ILE A 31 -21.65 10.96 -11.39
N PHE A 32 -21.28 10.63 -10.15
CA PHE A 32 -20.40 11.48 -9.35
C PHE A 32 -19.03 11.64 -10.00
N SER A 33 -18.43 10.54 -10.47
CA SER A 33 -17.10 10.56 -11.10
C SER A 33 -17.09 11.36 -12.39
N GLU A 34 -18.12 11.22 -13.23
CA GLU A 34 -18.28 11.99 -14.47
C GLU A 34 -18.37 13.50 -14.18
N TYR A 35 -19.19 13.89 -13.21
CA TYR A 35 -19.30 15.27 -12.77
C TYR A 35 -17.95 15.84 -12.26
N VAL A 36 -17.28 15.12 -11.34
CA VAL A 36 -16.00 15.55 -10.76
C VAL A 36 -14.88 15.62 -11.80
N ASN A 37 -14.92 14.77 -12.83
CA ASN A 37 -13.97 14.81 -13.93
C ASN A 37 -14.10 16.07 -14.78
N GLY A 38 -15.31 16.63 -14.92
CA GLY A 38 -15.56 17.91 -15.59
C GLY A 38 -15.13 19.16 -14.82
N LEU A 39 -14.82 19.05 -13.52
CA LEU A 39 -14.40 20.20 -12.72
C LEU A 39 -13.01 20.72 -13.13
N PRO A 40 -12.83 22.06 -13.20
CA PRO A 40 -11.53 22.67 -13.42
C PRO A 40 -10.46 22.16 -12.44
N PRO A 41 -9.21 21.92 -12.88
CA PRO A 41 -8.13 21.47 -12.00
C PRO A 41 -7.89 22.36 -10.78
N SER A 42 -8.13 23.67 -10.90
CA SER A 42 -8.01 24.66 -9.82
C SER A 42 -8.96 24.41 -8.64
N LEU A 43 -10.05 23.65 -8.81
CA LEU A 43 -10.96 23.28 -7.72
C LEU A 43 -10.51 21.99 -7.00
N LYS A 44 -9.65 21.19 -7.63
CA LYS A 44 -9.17 19.92 -7.05
C LYS A 44 -8.03 20.15 -6.05
N LEU A 45 -7.25 21.21 -6.27
CA LEU A 45 -6.13 21.65 -5.44
C LEU A 45 -6.35 23.09 -4.99
N GLY A 46 -6.49 23.31 -3.69
CA GLY A 46 -6.61 24.66 -3.11
C GLY A 46 -5.24 25.26 -2.91
N TYR A 47 -5.06 26.54 -3.25
CA TYR A 47 -3.83 27.29 -3.01
C TYR A 47 -4.03 28.26 -1.86
N ALA A 48 -3.24 28.09 -0.79
CA ALA A 48 -3.32 28.90 0.42
C ALA A 48 -1.90 29.23 0.93
N PRO A 49 -1.25 30.26 0.37
CA PRO A 49 0.14 30.61 0.69
C PRO A 49 0.30 31.24 2.07
N ASP A 50 -0.76 31.82 2.61
CA ASP A 50 -0.86 32.37 3.97
C ASP A 50 -0.66 31.32 5.06
N LYS A 51 -0.97 30.05 4.74
CA LYS A 51 -0.87 28.91 5.65
C LYS A 51 0.52 28.26 5.67
N SER A 52 1.52 28.87 5.01
CA SER A 52 2.90 28.40 5.01
C SER A 52 3.56 28.63 6.38
N GLY A 53 3.45 27.66 7.29
CA GLY A 53 4.12 27.72 8.60
C GLY A 53 3.29 27.20 9.77
N GLU A 54 1.98 26.99 9.58
CA GLU A 54 1.14 26.39 10.61
C GLU A 54 1.47 24.89 10.78
N GLU A 55 1.85 24.51 12.00
CA GLU A 55 2.07 23.10 12.37
C GLU A 55 0.72 22.37 12.38
N ARG A 56 0.38 21.71 11.27
CA ARG A 56 -0.80 20.83 11.17
C ARG A 56 -0.43 19.42 11.59
N ASP A 57 -1.36 18.71 12.23
CA ASP A 57 -1.19 17.29 12.56
C ASP A 57 -1.00 16.46 11.27
N GLN A 58 0.27 16.16 10.97
CA GLN A 58 0.68 15.38 9.81
C GLN A 58 0.80 13.89 10.14
N GLY A 59 0.29 13.41 11.28
CA GLY A 59 0.33 12.00 11.62
C GLY A 59 1.76 11.44 11.67
N PRO A 60 1.91 10.11 11.85
CA PRO A 60 3.22 9.52 12.13
C PRO A 60 4.10 9.30 10.89
N TYR A 61 3.56 9.43 9.68
CA TYR A 61 4.25 9.04 8.44
C TYR A 61 4.93 10.20 7.71
N TRP A 62 4.44 11.42 7.89
CA TRP A 62 5.01 12.59 7.23
C TRP A 62 6.04 13.22 8.17
N LYS A 63 7.31 13.23 7.77
CA LYS A 63 8.37 13.94 8.50
C LYS A 63 8.07 15.44 8.51
N LYS A 64 8.47 16.14 9.58
CA LYS A 64 8.30 17.59 9.74
C LYS A 64 8.88 18.41 8.57
N ASP A 65 9.88 17.87 7.88
CA ASP A 65 10.55 18.50 6.73
C ASP A 65 9.80 18.36 5.39
N SER A 66 8.54 17.91 5.41
CA SER A 66 7.77 17.64 4.19
C SER A 66 7.30 18.92 3.51
N ASP A 67 8.16 19.40 2.61
CA ASP A 67 7.85 19.99 1.30
C ASP A 67 6.89 21.21 1.36
N VAL A 68 7.44 22.41 1.22
CA VAL A 68 6.73 23.72 1.25
C VAL A 68 5.44 23.69 0.42
N LEU A 69 5.45 23.00 -0.72
CA LEU A 69 4.28 22.80 -1.59
C LEU A 69 3.10 22.11 -0.91
N ARG A 70 3.34 21.16 0.00
CA ARG A 70 2.29 20.44 0.75
C ARG A 70 1.69 21.24 1.91
N ASN A 71 2.33 22.34 2.29
CA ASN A 71 1.76 23.28 3.26
C ASN A 71 0.92 24.35 2.57
N ILE A 72 1.33 24.74 1.36
CA ILE A 72 0.65 25.77 0.56
C ILE A 72 -0.51 25.19 -0.27
N LEU A 73 -0.45 23.90 -0.64
CA LEU A 73 -1.50 23.24 -1.41
C LEU A 73 -2.37 22.34 -0.52
N SER A 74 -3.69 22.48 -0.66
CA SER A 74 -4.69 21.63 -0.01
C SER A 74 -5.27 20.63 -1.00
N GLU A 75 -5.00 19.34 -0.78
CA GLU A 75 -5.61 18.25 -1.54
C GLU A 75 -7.11 18.15 -1.28
N LYS A 76 -7.86 17.73 -2.32
CA LYS A 76 -9.31 17.49 -2.26
C LYS A 76 -10.09 18.75 -1.85
N TRP A 77 -9.64 19.92 -2.31
CA TRP A 77 -10.15 21.21 -1.88
C TRP A 77 -11.67 21.32 -2.02
N VAL A 78 -12.23 21.16 -3.22
CA VAL A 78 -13.68 21.21 -3.44
C VAL A 78 -14.47 20.22 -2.58
N LEU A 79 -13.91 19.04 -2.28
CA LEU A 79 -14.55 18.07 -1.38
C LEU A 79 -14.52 18.54 0.08
N ARG A 80 -13.46 19.21 0.51
CA ARG A 80 -13.38 19.80 1.85
C ARG A 80 -14.38 20.92 2.00
N GLU A 81 -14.46 21.81 1.01
CA GLU A 81 -15.44 22.91 1.01
C GLU A 81 -16.87 22.37 1.02
N ALA A 82 -17.19 21.36 0.22
CA ALA A 82 -18.51 20.74 0.21
C ALA A 82 -18.84 19.99 1.51
N GLY A 83 -17.82 19.47 2.22
CA GLY A 83 -17.98 18.72 3.46
C GLY A 83 -17.92 19.56 4.74
N GLU A 84 -17.44 20.80 4.66
CA GLU A 84 -17.17 21.69 5.81
C GLU A 84 -18.39 21.85 6.75
N PRO A 85 -19.63 22.04 6.26
CA PRO A 85 -20.80 22.13 7.13
C PRO A 85 -21.14 20.84 7.91
N PHE A 86 -20.57 19.70 7.52
CA PHE A 86 -20.94 18.37 8.01
C PHE A 86 -19.87 17.72 8.89
N VAL A 87 -18.68 18.32 9.00
CA VAL A 87 -17.55 17.75 9.75
C VAL A 87 -17.02 18.74 10.77
N ALA A 88 -16.43 18.23 11.86
CA ALA A 88 -15.76 19.10 12.82
C ALA A 88 -14.55 19.80 12.18
N GLN A 89 -14.26 21.03 12.61
CA GLN A 89 -13.15 21.83 12.11
C GLN A 89 -11.81 21.08 12.14
N LYS A 90 -11.55 20.33 13.22
CA LYS A 90 -10.35 19.49 13.36
C LYS A 90 -10.21 18.46 12.23
N LEU A 91 -11.32 17.92 11.72
CA LEU A 91 -11.32 16.95 10.61
C LEU A 91 -11.18 17.66 9.26
N TYR A 92 -11.82 18.82 9.08
CA TYR A 92 -11.65 19.67 7.89
C TYR A 92 -10.19 20.11 7.71
N GLU A 93 -9.50 20.48 8.79
CA GLU A 93 -8.10 20.93 8.75
C GLU A 93 -7.08 19.77 8.66
N ARG A 94 -7.53 18.54 8.95
CA ARG A 94 -6.66 17.37 9.00
C ARG A 94 -6.05 17.09 7.62
N LYS A 95 -4.72 16.92 7.58
CA LYS A 95 -4.03 16.45 6.38
C LYS A 95 -4.33 14.97 6.11
N LYS A 96 -4.21 14.58 4.84
CA LYS A 96 -4.45 13.20 4.41
C LYS A 96 -3.39 12.29 5.04
N HIS A 97 -3.87 11.32 5.83
CA HIS A 97 -3.08 10.21 6.34
C HIS A 97 -3.41 8.96 5.55
N LEU A 98 -2.38 8.30 5.02
CA LEU A 98 -2.58 7.02 4.35
C LEU A 98 -2.99 5.99 5.40
N TYR A 99 -4.10 5.30 5.17
CA TYR A 99 -4.43 4.11 5.95
C TYR A 99 -3.41 3.03 5.58
N MET A 100 -2.47 2.78 6.48
CA MET A 100 -1.43 1.79 6.31
C MET A 100 -1.63 0.68 7.34
N ALA A 101 -1.78 -0.55 6.85
CA ALA A 101 -1.67 -1.72 7.71
C ALA A 101 -0.23 -1.84 8.23
N LEU A 102 -0.06 -2.61 9.31
CA LEU A 102 1.25 -2.88 9.91
C LEU A 102 2.22 -3.42 8.84
N THR A 103 3.30 -2.69 8.58
CA THR A 103 4.28 -3.05 7.55
C THR A 103 5.51 -3.77 8.10
N ARG A 104 5.65 -3.85 9.44
CA ARG A 104 6.76 -4.51 10.11
C ARG A 104 6.22 -5.64 10.96
N TRP A 105 6.82 -6.82 10.81
CA TRP A 105 6.49 -7.99 11.62
C TRP A 105 7.70 -8.34 12.50
N PRO A 106 7.46 -8.80 13.74
CA PRO A 106 8.54 -9.15 14.64
C PRO A 106 9.37 -10.30 14.07
N LYS A 107 10.68 -10.25 14.31
CA LYS A 107 11.58 -11.34 14.01
C LYS A 107 11.18 -12.54 14.87
N GLU A 108 11.07 -13.70 14.22
CA GLU A 108 10.65 -14.98 14.84
C GLU A 108 9.18 -15.02 15.26
N GLY A 109 8.41 -13.98 14.91
CA GLY A 109 6.96 -14.03 15.01
C GLY A 109 6.31 -14.97 13.99
N PRO A 110 4.98 -15.13 14.06
CA PRO A 110 4.25 -16.09 13.22
C PRO A 110 4.49 -15.91 11.72
N MET A 111 4.51 -14.66 11.24
CA MET A 111 4.76 -14.35 9.83
C MET A 111 6.18 -14.72 9.39
N HIS A 112 7.19 -14.40 10.21
CA HIS A 112 8.58 -14.75 9.90
C HIS A 112 8.75 -16.27 9.84
N THR A 113 8.24 -16.98 10.85
CA THR A 113 8.31 -18.44 10.92
C THR A 113 7.60 -19.08 9.73
N LYS A 114 6.40 -18.62 9.38
CA LYS A 114 5.67 -19.18 8.26
C LYS A 114 6.38 -18.95 6.91
N LEU A 115 6.97 -17.78 6.72
CA LEU A 115 7.71 -17.49 5.49
C LEU A 115 9.03 -18.26 5.40
N ARG A 116 9.70 -18.56 6.53
CA ARG A 116 10.84 -19.48 6.55
C ARG A 116 10.45 -20.91 6.18
N GLU A 117 9.30 -21.38 6.63
CA GLU A 117 8.78 -22.72 6.28
C GLU A 117 8.43 -22.84 4.80
N ILE A 118 7.88 -21.78 4.20
CA ILE A 118 7.44 -21.78 2.80
C ILE A 118 8.62 -21.54 1.85
N CYS A 119 9.47 -20.55 2.16
CA CYS A 119 10.55 -20.12 1.27
C CYS A 119 11.83 -20.92 1.51
N THR A 120 11.74 -22.26 1.47
CA THR A 120 12.93 -23.11 1.51
C THR A 120 13.68 -23.03 0.19
N ARG A 121 14.97 -23.40 0.23
CA ARG A 121 15.83 -23.40 -0.95
C ARG A 121 15.24 -24.28 -2.06
N GLU A 122 14.79 -25.49 -1.72
CA GLU A 122 14.20 -26.42 -2.67
C GLU A 122 12.90 -25.87 -3.28
N ALA A 123 12.09 -25.19 -2.47
CA ALA A 123 10.83 -24.61 -2.93
C ALA A 123 11.04 -23.42 -3.87
N VAL A 124 12.05 -22.59 -3.59
CA VAL A 124 12.45 -21.47 -4.46
C VAL A 124 13.07 -22.00 -5.76
N GLU A 125 13.95 -23.01 -5.71
CA GLU A 125 14.54 -23.64 -6.90
C GLU A 125 13.47 -24.22 -7.84
N LYS A 126 12.41 -24.81 -7.28
CA LYS A 126 11.26 -25.32 -8.06
C LYS A 126 10.53 -24.24 -8.85
N LEU A 127 10.64 -22.96 -8.51
CA LEU A 127 10.08 -21.88 -9.34
C LEU A 127 10.85 -21.75 -10.66
N GLY A 128 12.19 -21.86 -10.62
CA GLY A 128 13.06 -21.82 -11.80
C GLY A 128 13.37 -20.43 -12.36
N PHE A 129 12.90 -19.36 -11.71
CA PHE A 129 13.14 -17.96 -12.13
C PHE A 129 13.44 -17.01 -10.98
N VAL A 130 13.57 -17.53 -9.75
CA VAL A 130 13.86 -16.75 -8.53
C VAL A 130 15.22 -17.17 -7.99
N ASP A 131 16.04 -16.19 -7.63
CA ASP A 131 17.37 -16.40 -7.05
C ASP A 131 17.24 -16.70 -5.54
N ASN A 132 17.84 -17.81 -5.10
CA ASN A 132 17.84 -18.22 -3.69
C ASN A 132 18.57 -17.23 -2.79
N ASP A 133 19.71 -16.68 -3.24
CA ASP A 133 20.54 -15.82 -2.41
C ASP A 133 19.79 -14.53 -2.06
N VAL A 134 18.97 -14.04 -3.00
CA VAL A 134 18.08 -12.89 -2.79
C VAL A 134 17.03 -13.20 -1.72
N ILE A 135 16.45 -14.40 -1.73
CA ILE A 135 15.42 -14.80 -0.77
C ILE A 135 16.00 -15.06 0.62
N GLU A 136 17.16 -15.71 0.72
CA GLU A 136 17.88 -15.89 1.98
C GLU A 136 18.24 -14.54 2.62
N ASN A 137 18.72 -13.58 1.80
CA ASN A 137 19.00 -12.22 2.27
C ASN A 137 17.71 -11.52 2.74
N ALA A 138 16.63 -11.63 1.96
CA ALA A 138 15.35 -11.04 2.32
C ALA A 138 14.78 -11.61 3.62
N LEU A 139 14.90 -12.92 3.88
CA LEU A 139 14.52 -13.55 5.16
C LEU A 139 15.30 -12.95 6.35
N SER A 140 16.57 -12.62 6.16
CA SER A 140 17.40 -12.05 7.22
C SER A 140 17.06 -10.59 7.55
N ARG A 141 16.63 -9.81 6.55
CA ARG A 141 16.39 -8.35 6.64
C ARG A 141 14.93 -7.94 6.71
N GLY A 142 13.99 -8.83 6.37
CA GLY A 142 12.57 -8.51 6.21
C GLY A 142 11.76 -8.46 7.51
N PHE A 143 12.37 -8.72 8.68
CA PHE A 143 11.64 -8.81 9.96
C PHE A 143 12.41 -8.19 11.12
N GLY A 144 11.67 -7.70 12.11
CA GLY A 144 12.20 -6.97 13.27
C GLY A 144 11.98 -5.46 13.17
N ASP A 145 12.52 -4.73 14.14
CA ASP A 145 12.30 -3.28 14.26
C ASP A 145 12.91 -2.50 13.11
N ASP A 146 14.07 -2.94 12.61
CA ASP A 146 14.79 -2.34 11.46
C ASP A 146 14.50 -3.04 10.13
N ALA A 147 13.34 -3.72 10.03
CA ALA A 147 12.98 -4.47 8.84
C ALA A 147 12.99 -3.60 7.57
N ASP A 148 13.63 -4.11 6.52
CA ASP A 148 13.51 -3.57 5.18
C ASP A 148 12.18 -3.99 4.56
N LEU A 149 11.30 -3.02 4.33
CA LEU A 149 9.94 -3.26 3.82
C LEU A 149 9.96 -3.90 2.42
N GLN A 150 10.99 -3.67 1.60
CA GLN A 150 11.08 -4.30 0.28
C GLN A 150 11.36 -5.78 0.42
N SER A 151 12.32 -6.16 1.27
CA SER A 151 12.60 -7.55 1.62
C SER A 151 11.35 -8.28 2.13
N SER A 152 10.59 -7.69 3.08
CA SER A 152 9.35 -8.31 3.58
C SER A 152 8.33 -8.54 2.47
N ARG A 153 8.19 -7.58 1.54
CA ARG A 153 7.26 -7.66 0.41
C ARG A 153 7.68 -8.73 -0.59
N GLN A 154 8.97 -8.82 -0.92
CA GLN A 154 9.50 -9.84 -1.81
C GLN A 154 9.17 -11.24 -1.28
N LEU A 155 9.36 -11.48 0.02
CA LEU A 155 9.03 -12.76 0.65
C LEU A 155 7.54 -13.10 0.57
N LEU A 156 6.66 -12.14 0.75
CA LEU A 156 5.21 -12.36 0.61
C LEU A 156 4.85 -12.78 -0.82
N VAL A 157 5.43 -12.13 -1.82
CA VAL A 157 5.20 -12.43 -3.24
C VAL A 157 5.75 -13.81 -3.59
N VAL A 158 6.99 -14.10 -3.24
CA VAL A 158 7.63 -15.38 -3.53
C VAL A 158 6.95 -16.51 -2.78
N GLY A 159 6.63 -16.32 -1.50
CA GLY A 159 5.86 -17.29 -0.72
C GLY A 159 4.49 -17.60 -1.33
N ALA A 160 3.82 -16.59 -1.91
CA ALA A 160 2.58 -16.80 -2.65
C ALA A 160 2.80 -17.63 -3.93
N TRP A 161 3.85 -17.35 -4.71
CA TRP A 161 4.20 -18.16 -5.89
C TRP A 161 4.50 -19.61 -5.55
N ILE A 162 5.29 -19.85 -4.49
CA ILE A 162 5.59 -21.20 -4.00
C ILE A 162 4.29 -21.90 -3.62
N THR A 163 3.46 -21.26 -2.78
CA THR A 163 2.20 -21.85 -2.31
C THR A 163 1.27 -22.21 -3.46
N ILE A 164 1.17 -21.34 -4.48
CA ILE A 164 0.38 -21.63 -5.69
C ILE A 164 1.02 -22.76 -6.48
N GLY A 165 2.33 -22.74 -6.67
CA GLY A 165 3.08 -23.75 -7.41
C GLY A 165 2.88 -25.15 -6.84
N GLU A 166 2.99 -25.29 -5.52
CA GLU A 166 2.79 -26.56 -4.82
C GLU A 166 1.33 -27.01 -4.86
N ARG A 167 0.37 -26.11 -4.57
CA ARG A 167 -1.06 -26.49 -4.53
C ARG A 167 -1.62 -26.90 -5.88
N PHE A 168 -1.14 -26.29 -6.96
CA PHE A 168 -1.65 -26.54 -8.31
C PHE A 168 -0.70 -27.40 -9.17
N GLY A 169 0.41 -27.90 -8.60
CA GLY A 169 1.36 -28.74 -9.33
C GLY A 169 2.02 -28.04 -10.52
N VAL A 170 2.31 -26.75 -10.39
CA VAL A 170 2.92 -25.94 -11.46
C VAL A 170 4.34 -26.45 -11.73
N LYS A 171 4.66 -26.68 -13.01
CA LYS A 171 5.98 -27.13 -13.44
C LYS A 171 7.02 -26.03 -13.27
N THR A 172 8.24 -26.42 -12.91
CA THR A 172 9.39 -25.52 -12.83
C THR A 172 9.64 -24.80 -14.14
N ALA A 173 9.81 -23.47 -14.07
CA ALA A 173 10.16 -22.69 -15.25
C ALA A 173 11.55 -23.05 -15.74
N LYS A 174 11.73 -23.09 -17.05
CA LYS A 174 13.04 -23.22 -17.69
C LYS A 174 13.26 -21.97 -18.53
N LEU A 175 14.47 -21.42 -18.47
CA LEU A 175 14.88 -20.39 -19.41
C LEU A 175 14.83 -21.01 -20.80
N GLY A 176 13.94 -20.49 -21.66
CA GLY A 176 13.94 -20.87 -23.07
C GLY A 176 15.27 -20.47 -23.70
N GLY A 177 15.92 -21.40 -24.39
CA GLY A 177 17.03 -21.11 -25.28
C GLY A 177 16.58 -20.33 -26.50
#